data_AF-A0A925NPG3-F1
#
_entry.id   AF-A0A925NPG3-F1
#
_cell.length_a   1.000
_cell.length_b   1.000
_cell.length_c   1.000
_cell.angle_alpha   90.00
_cell.angle_beta   90.00
_cell.angle_gamma   90.00
#
_symmetry.space_group_name_H-M   'P 1'
#
loop_
_entity.id
_entity.type
_entity.pdbx_description
1 polymer ?
#
loop_
_entity_poly.entity_id
_entity_poly.type
_entity_poly.pdbx_seq_one_letter_code
_entity_poly.pdbx_strand_id
1 'polypeptide(L)'
;MYGEYKRNWATDEVWMNPAVHENYPEWKKARDRRKKFNPSEVTFLNQFGDRFSKDGNGRVSTFRYRDVDTSYSISYDSRGDVSSISSSHGWTWSRVEDGEARGWLIRNYFDMWQVEERDCGEVLVDDEGIKCTTGSASLLGLPERSN
;
A
#
# COMPACT_ATOMS: atom_id res chain seq x y z
N MET A 1 7.85 18.62 20.89
CA MET A 1 7.31 19.68 20.01
C MET A 1 6.71 18.98 18.80
N TYR A 2 5.38 18.97 18.67
CA TYR A 2 4.70 18.30 17.57
C TYR A 2 4.68 19.25 16.37
N GLY A 3 5.34 18.86 15.29
CA GLY A 3 5.44 19.64 14.05
C GLY A 3 4.10 19.70 13.33
N GLU A 4 3.64 20.91 13.05
CA GLU A 4 2.43 21.20 12.30
C GLU A 4 2.55 20.66 10.86
N TYR A 5 1.64 19.77 10.49
CA TYR A 5 1.50 19.30 9.12
C TYR A 5 0.97 20.45 8.24
N LYS A 6 1.79 20.90 7.30
CA LYS A 6 1.37 21.87 6.29
C LYS A 6 0.36 21.22 5.33
N ARG A 7 -0.92 21.49 5.59
CA ARG A 7 -2.04 21.23 4.69
C ARG A 7 -1.85 22.10 3.45
N ASN A 8 -1.36 21.54 2.35
CA ASN A 8 -1.30 22.26 1.07
C ASN A 8 -2.73 22.49 0.57
N TRP A 9 -3.06 23.77 0.45
CA TRP A 9 -4.34 24.33 0.03
C TRP A 9 -4.37 24.38 -1.50
N ALA A 10 -5.25 23.58 -2.10
CA ALA A 10 -5.83 23.82 -3.41
C ALA A 10 -7.10 22.97 -3.56
N THR A 11 -8.02 23.13 -2.63
CA THR A 11 -9.45 22.88 -2.89
C THR A 11 -10.15 24.16 -2.50
N ASP A 12 -10.10 25.14 -3.40
CA ASP A 12 -11.26 26.02 -3.53
C ASP A 12 -12.43 25.07 -3.78
N GLU A 13 -13.19 24.82 -2.72
CA GLU A 13 -14.55 24.30 -2.83
C GLU A 13 -15.34 25.32 -3.62
N VAL A 14 -15.23 25.24 -4.96
CA VAL A 14 -16.27 25.75 -5.83
C VAL A 14 -17.46 24.86 -5.53
N TRP A 15 -18.24 25.24 -4.53
CA TRP A 15 -19.62 24.81 -4.35
C TRP A 15 -20.33 25.16 -5.65
N MET A 16 -20.33 24.20 -6.59
CA MET A 16 -21.02 24.36 -7.86
C MET A 16 -22.50 24.58 -7.55
N ASN A 17 -22.99 25.72 -8.02
CA ASN A 17 -24.35 26.20 -7.85
C ASN A 17 -25.37 25.08 -8.15
N PRO A 18 -26.28 24.72 -7.21
CA PRO A 18 -27.24 23.63 -7.40
C PRO A 18 -28.16 23.79 -8.62
N ALA A 19 -28.25 25.01 -9.19
CA ALA A 19 -28.97 25.29 -10.44
C ALA A 19 -28.37 24.61 -11.69
N VAL A 20 -27.14 24.06 -11.64
CA VAL A 20 -26.50 23.39 -12.79
C VAL A 20 -26.94 21.91 -12.92
N HIS A 21 -27.69 21.38 -11.94
CA HIS A 21 -28.09 19.97 -11.90
C HIS A 21 -29.33 19.61 -12.74
N GLU A 22 -30.14 20.58 -13.17
CA GLU A 22 -31.37 20.31 -13.95
C GLU A 22 -31.11 19.86 -15.39
N ASN A 23 -29.97 20.23 -15.99
CA ASN A 23 -29.62 19.88 -17.38
C ASN A 23 -28.39 18.95 -17.49
N TYR A 24 -27.95 18.33 -16.41
CA TYR A 24 -26.82 17.41 -16.45
C TYR A 24 -27.25 16.08 -17.12
N PRO A 25 -26.60 15.63 -18.20
CA PRO A 25 -27.00 14.40 -18.88
C PRO A 25 -26.85 13.18 -17.95
N GLU A 26 -27.85 12.30 -17.92
CA GLU A 26 -27.85 11.10 -17.05
C GLU A 26 -26.61 10.20 -17.28
N TRP A 27 -26.08 10.16 -18.50
CA TRP A 27 -24.86 9.41 -18.81
C TRP A 27 -23.59 10.00 -18.18
N LYS A 28 -23.54 11.32 -17.96
CA LYS A 28 -22.47 11.97 -17.19
C LYS A 28 -22.67 11.74 -15.69
N LYS A 29 -23.92 11.83 -15.19
CA LYS A 29 -24.25 11.48 -13.79
C LYS A 29 -23.86 10.03 -13.46
N ALA A 30 -24.06 9.10 -14.39
CA ALA A 30 -23.66 7.70 -14.23
C ALA A 30 -22.13 7.50 -14.22
N ARG A 31 -21.38 8.29 -15.01
CA ARG A 31 -19.91 8.28 -15.01
C ARG A 31 -19.34 8.87 -13.71
N ASP A 32 -19.90 9.96 -13.22
CA ASP A 32 -19.47 10.58 -11.96
C ASP A 32 -19.89 9.76 -10.74
N ARG A 33 -21.05 9.09 -10.78
CA ARG A 33 -21.43 8.09 -9.75
C ARG A 33 -20.51 6.87 -9.72
N ARG A 34 -19.74 6.59 -10.78
CA ARG A 34 -18.69 5.55 -10.76
C ARG A 34 -17.39 6.03 -10.12
N LYS A 35 -17.16 7.36 -10.05
CA LYS A 35 -16.19 7.97 -9.14
C LYS A 35 -16.83 8.16 -7.75
N LYS A 36 -17.35 7.08 -7.17
CA LYS A 36 -17.46 7.05 -5.71
C LYS A 36 -16.03 7.03 -5.21
N PHE A 37 -15.60 8.16 -4.68
CA PHE A 37 -14.35 8.33 -3.96
C PHE A 37 -14.27 7.20 -2.92
N ASN A 38 -13.47 6.17 -3.21
CA ASN A 38 -13.20 5.15 -2.23
C ASN A 38 -12.24 5.80 -1.22
N PRO A 39 -12.50 5.70 0.09
CA PRO A 39 -11.59 6.21 1.12
C PRO A 39 -10.14 5.71 0.98
N SER A 40 -9.93 4.62 0.21
CA SER A 40 -8.65 4.05 -0.17
C SER A 40 -7.83 4.85 -1.20
N GLU A 41 -8.33 5.96 -1.75
CA GLU A 41 -7.60 6.76 -2.77
C GLU A 41 -6.75 7.90 -2.17
N VAL A 42 -6.77 8.11 -0.85
CA VAL A 42 -5.90 9.12 -0.23
C VAL A 42 -4.46 8.59 -0.21
N THR A 43 -3.64 9.15 -1.11
CA THR A 43 -2.20 8.92 -1.13
C THR A 43 -1.51 9.93 -0.21
N PHE A 44 -0.80 9.40 0.77
CA PHE A 44 0.07 10.13 1.69
C PHE A 44 1.50 10.15 1.16
N LEU A 45 2.26 11.15 1.61
CA LEU A 45 3.69 11.27 1.37
C LEU A 45 4.40 11.30 2.72
N ASN A 46 5.37 10.41 2.93
CA ASN A 46 6.17 10.42 4.15
C ASN A 46 7.32 11.44 4.07
N GLN A 47 8.07 11.59 5.16
CA GLN A 47 9.21 12.52 5.26
C GLN A 47 10.32 12.27 4.22
N PHE A 48 10.34 11.08 3.64
CA PHE A 48 11.36 10.67 2.69
C PHE A 48 10.91 10.78 1.22
N GLY A 49 9.64 11.14 1.00
CA GLY A 49 9.05 11.25 -0.33
C GLY A 49 8.45 9.96 -0.88
N ASP A 50 8.34 8.90 -0.07
CA ASP A 50 7.63 7.70 -0.45
C ASP A 50 6.12 7.95 -0.41
N ARG A 51 5.40 7.23 -1.27
CA ARG A 51 3.94 7.34 -1.39
C ARG A 51 3.29 6.11 -0.82
N PHE A 52 2.26 6.29 -0.01
CA PHE A 52 1.48 5.17 0.50
C PHE A 52 0.01 5.53 0.65
N SER A 53 -0.86 4.53 0.68
CA SER A 53 -2.29 4.71 0.94
C SER A 53 -2.70 3.79 2.07
N LYS A 54 -3.77 4.13 2.77
CA LYS A 54 -4.29 3.33 3.89
C LYS A 54 -5.65 2.74 3.55
N ASP A 55 -5.93 1.57 4.10
CA ASP A 55 -7.25 0.95 4.06
C ASP A 55 -8.21 1.62 5.06
N GLY A 56 -9.45 1.14 5.11
CA GLY A 56 -10.46 1.62 6.07
C GLY A 56 -10.11 1.37 7.54
N ASN A 57 -9.13 0.51 7.82
CA ASN A 57 -8.63 0.21 9.17
C ASN A 57 -7.38 1.02 9.54
N GLY A 58 -6.93 1.93 8.65
CA GLY A 58 -5.73 2.74 8.86
C GLY A 58 -4.41 2.01 8.61
N ARG A 59 -4.43 0.79 8.06
CA ARG A 59 -3.24 0.00 7.69
C ARG A 59 -2.80 0.37 6.28
N VAL A 60 -1.52 0.24 5.98
CA VAL A 60 -0.99 0.59 4.66
C VAL A 60 -1.44 -0.45 3.63
N SER A 61 -2.26 -0.05 2.67
CA SER A 61 -2.77 -0.92 1.60
C SER A 61 -1.90 -0.89 0.36
N THR A 62 -1.26 0.24 0.08
CA THR A 62 -0.32 0.39 -1.02
C THR A 62 0.88 1.19 -0.59
N PHE A 63 2.07 0.83 -1.07
CA PHE A 63 3.32 1.53 -0.79
C PHE A 63 4.17 1.65 -2.06
N ARG A 64 4.88 2.76 -2.23
CA ARG A 64 5.83 2.99 -3.30
C ARG A 64 7.00 3.82 -2.78
N TYR A 65 8.18 3.23 -2.78
CA TYR A 65 9.42 3.94 -2.46
C TYR A 65 9.70 5.03 -3.50
N ARG A 66 10.28 6.16 -3.07
CA ARG A 66 10.59 7.30 -3.94
C ARG A 66 11.45 6.91 -5.14
N ASP A 67 12.50 6.14 -4.88
CA ASP A 67 13.55 5.81 -5.86
C ASP A 67 13.28 4.48 -6.59
N VAL A 68 12.12 3.88 -6.35
CA VAL A 68 11.71 2.62 -6.98
C VAL A 68 10.41 2.85 -7.74
N ASP A 69 10.40 2.54 -9.04
CA ASP A 69 9.18 2.62 -9.87
C ASP A 69 8.24 1.42 -9.65
N THR A 70 8.39 0.73 -8.52
CA THR A 70 7.57 -0.41 -8.13
C THR A 70 6.58 0.05 -7.06
N SER A 71 5.30 -0.04 -7.38
CA SER A 71 4.22 -0.01 -6.39
C SER A 71 4.01 -1.41 -5.81
N TYR A 72 3.79 -1.47 -4.51
CA TYR A 72 3.46 -2.66 -3.72
C TYR A 72 2.02 -2.53 -3.24
N SER A 73 1.26 -3.62 -3.33
CA SER A 73 -0.08 -3.77 -2.75
C SER A 73 -0.02 -4.80 -1.64
N ILE A 74 -0.59 -4.48 -0.49
CA ILE A 74 -0.45 -5.23 0.75
C ILE A 74 -1.84 -5.73 1.15
N SER A 75 -1.90 -7.01 1.51
CA SER A 75 -3.09 -7.64 2.09
C SER A 75 -2.77 -8.18 3.47
N TYR A 76 -3.79 -8.16 4.32
CA TYR A 76 -3.71 -8.57 5.70
C TYR A 76 -4.65 -9.73 5.97
N ASP A 77 -4.31 -10.58 6.94
CA ASP A 77 -5.21 -11.60 7.43
C ASP A 77 -6.23 -11.04 8.45
N SER A 78 -7.02 -11.94 9.05
CA SER A 78 -8.01 -11.59 10.07
C SER A 78 -7.42 -11.12 11.40
N ARG A 79 -6.16 -11.45 11.69
CA ARG A 79 -5.43 -11.01 12.89
C ARG A 79 -4.80 -9.63 12.69
N GLY A 80 -4.64 -9.22 11.44
CA GLY A 80 -4.04 -7.96 11.05
C GLY A 80 -2.59 -8.07 10.64
N ASP A 81 -2.07 -9.29 10.51
CA ASP A 81 -0.72 -9.54 10.03
C ASP A 81 -0.70 -9.52 8.50
N VAL A 82 0.47 -9.22 7.93
CA VAL A 82 0.64 -9.22 6.47
C VAL A 82 0.50 -10.65 5.95
N SER A 83 -0.48 -10.89 5.07
CA SER A 83 -0.72 -12.20 4.47
C SER A 83 -0.12 -12.33 3.08
N SER A 84 -0.11 -11.23 2.32
CA SER A 84 0.55 -11.18 1.02
C SER A 84 0.95 -9.78 0.61
N ILE A 85 2.01 -9.69 -0.17
CA ILE A 85 2.42 -8.48 -0.88
C ILE A 85 2.47 -8.81 -2.37
N SER A 86 2.05 -7.89 -3.22
CA SER A 86 2.21 -8.01 -4.67
C SER A 86 2.84 -6.74 -5.23
N SER A 87 3.76 -6.89 -6.17
CA SER A 87 4.34 -5.76 -6.89
C SER A 87 3.67 -5.54 -8.23
N SER A 88 3.66 -4.28 -8.67
CA SER A 88 3.34 -3.89 -10.05
C SER A 88 4.23 -4.55 -11.11
N HIS A 89 5.39 -5.07 -10.72
CA HIS A 89 6.31 -5.83 -11.58
C HIS A 89 6.04 -7.35 -11.62
N GLY A 90 4.95 -7.82 -11.00
CA GLY A 90 4.51 -9.22 -11.09
C GLY A 90 5.14 -10.18 -10.09
N TRP A 91 5.94 -9.68 -9.14
CA TRP A 91 6.35 -10.46 -7.97
C TRP A 91 5.26 -10.51 -6.92
N THR A 92 5.11 -11.67 -6.28
CA THR A 92 4.19 -11.90 -5.17
C THR A 92 4.93 -12.55 -4.01
N TRP A 93 4.69 -12.03 -2.81
CA TRP A 93 5.11 -12.59 -1.54
C TRP A 93 3.86 -13.12 -0.86
N SER A 94 3.85 -14.39 -0.48
CA SER A 94 2.73 -15.02 0.21
C SER A 94 3.22 -15.66 1.49
N ARG A 95 2.57 -15.34 2.61
CA ARG A 95 2.85 -16.00 3.89
C ARG A 95 2.45 -17.47 3.78
N VAL A 96 3.35 -18.35 4.21
CA VAL A 96 3.13 -19.79 4.27
C VAL A 96 3.12 -20.18 5.74
N GLU A 97 2.02 -20.79 6.16
CA GLU A 97 1.84 -21.34 7.50
C GLU A 97 1.42 -22.81 7.38
N ASP A 98 2.36 -23.68 7.03
CA ASP A 98 2.10 -25.12 6.96
C ASP A 98 2.90 -25.84 8.05
N GLY A 99 2.26 -26.05 9.21
CA GLY A 99 2.80 -26.82 10.32
C GLY A 99 4.23 -26.42 10.74
N GLU A 100 5.20 -27.23 10.32
CA GLU A 100 6.63 -27.05 10.62
C GLU A 100 7.34 -26.01 9.73
N ALA A 101 6.73 -25.61 8.60
CA ALA A 101 7.27 -24.63 7.68
C ALA A 101 6.48 -23.32 7.78
N ARG A 102 7.07 -22.35 8.49
CA ARG A 102 6.61 -20.95 8.50
C ARG A 102 7.59 -20.07 7.74
N GLY A 103 7.05 -19.15 6.95
CA GLY A 103 7.86 -18.19 6.22
C GLY A 103 7.13 -17.54 5.06
N TRP A 104 7.90 -17.19 4.04
CA TRP A 104 7.44 -16.45 2.88
C TRP A 104 7.79 -17.19 1.60
N LEU A 105 6.80 -17.41 0.76
CA LEU A 105 7.00 -17.84 -0.61
C LEU A 105 7.03 -16.60 -1.51
N ILE A 106 8.15 -16.40 -2.20
CA ILE A 106 8.36 -15.32 -3.15
C ILE A 106 8.38 -15.92 -4.55
N ARG A 107 7.57 -15.38 -5.45
CA ARG A 107 7.44 -15.91 -6.80
C ARG A 107 7.04 -14.86 -7.82
N ASN A 108 7.42 -15.11 -9.06
CA ASN A 108 6.81 -14.51 -10.24
C ASN A 108 6.51 -15.64 -11.25
N TYR A 109 6.38 -15.29 -12.53
CA TYR A 109 6.13 -16.28 -13.59
C TYR A 109 7.36 -17.17 -13.91
N PHE A 110 8.57 -16.70 -13.65
CA PHE A 110 9.82 -17.32 -14.08
C PHE A 110 10.62 -17.96 -12.94
N ASP A 111 10.42 -17.52 -11.71
CA ASP A 111 11.28 -17.83 -10.57
C ASP A 111 10.47 -17.91 -9.28
N MET A 112 10.98 -18.69 -8.32
CA MET A 112 10.42 -18.82 -6.98
C MET A 112 11.49 -19.23 -5.97
N TRP A 113 11.39 -18.67 -4.76
CA TRP A 113 12.14 -19.15 -3.60
C TRP A 113 11.30 -18.99 -2.33
N GLN A 114 11.77 -19.64 -1.28
CA GLN A 114 11.17 -19.57 0.04
C GLN A 114 12.19 -19.02 1.03
N VAL A 115 11.72 -18.17 1.94
CA VAL A 115 12.49 -17.65 3.07
C VAL A 115 11.79 -18.10 4.34
N GLU A 116 12.53 -18.75 5.23
CA GLU A 116 11.97 -19.23 6.49
C GLU A 116 11.78 -18.07 7.48
N GLU A 117 10.77 -18.18 8.35
CA GLU A 117 10.49 -17.20 9.40
C GLU A 117 11.68 -17.01 10.35
N ARG A 118 12.52 -18.04 10.54
CA ARG A 118 13.74 -17.89 11.35
C ARG A 118 14.75 -16.89 10.77
N ASP A 119 14.72 -16.67 9.45
CA ASP A 119 15.69 -15.84 8.74
C ASP A 119 15.20 -14.38 8.58
N CYS A 120 13.88 -14.19 8.35
CA CYS A 120 13.28 -12.87 8.14
C CYS A 120 12.30 -12.41 9.24
N GLY A 121 12.00 -13.25 10.23
CA GLY A 121 10.95 -12.97 11.20
C GLY A 121 9.60 -12.67 10.56
N GLU A 122 8.88 -11.73 11.16
CA GLU A 122 7.60 -11.23 10.68
C GLU A 122 7.79 -10.04 9.74
N VAL A 123 6.94 -9.94 8.72
CA VAL A 123 6.93 -8.79 7.81
C VAL A 123 5.92 -7.77 8.32
N LEU A 124 6.40 -6.54 8.54
CA LEU A 124 5.61 -5.40 8.99
C LEU A 124 5.57 -4.34 7.90
N VAL A 125 4.46 -3.60 7.83
CA VAL A 125 4.29 -2.50 6.89
C VAL A 125 3.75 -1.29 7.63
N ASP A 126 4.53 -0.21 7.63
CA ASP A 126 4.19 1.08 8.19
C ASP A 126 4.33 2.21 7.14
N ASP A 127 4.20 3.46 7.59
CA ASP A 127 4.34 4.64 6.74
C ASP A 127 5.79 4.92 6.31
N GLU A 128 6.77 4.21 6.86
CA GLU A 128 8.18 4.29 6.47
C GLU A 128 8.57 3.20 5.47
N GLY A 129 7.85 2.07 5.43
CA GLY A 129 8.01 1.06 4.39
C GLY A 129 7.68 -0.36 4.84
N ILE A 130 8.13 -1.32 4.03
CA ILE A 130 8.04 -2.76 4.31
C ILE A 130 9.32 -3.18 5.03
N LYS A 131 9.17 -3.83 6.19
CA LYS A 131 10.26 -4.18 7.10
C LYS A 131 10.11 -5.61 7.58
N CYS A 132 11.21 -6.17 8.08
CA CYS A 132 11.26 -7.47 8.73
C CYS A 132 11.58 -7.29 10.22
N THR A 133 10.98 -8.06 11.13
CA THR A 133 11.30 -7.99 12.56
C THR A 133 12.66 -8.60 12.89
N THR A 134 13.05 -9.61 12.10
CA THR A 134 14.35 -10.28 12.21
C THR A 134 14.99 -10.30 10.83
N GLY A 135 16.31 -10.13 10.75
CA GLY A 135 17.01 -10.14 9.46
C GLY A 135 16.68 -8.94 8.57
N SER A 136 16.84 -9.13 7.27
CA SER A 136 16.86 -8.07 6.27
C SER A 136 15.75 -8.27 5.23
N ALA A 137 15.02 -7.22 4.87
CA ALA A 137 14.00 -7.28 3.82
C ALA A 137 14.60 -7.61 2.45
N SER A 138 15.92 -7.42 2.28
CA SER A 138 16.65 -7.84 1.08
C SER A 138 16.64 -9.37 0.89
N LEU A 139 16.53 -10.16 1.97
CA LEU A 139 16.37 -11.62 1.89
C LEU A 139 15.06 -12.01 1.19
N LEU A 140 14.03 -11.20 1.35
CA LEU A 140 12.76 -11.34 0.65
C LEU A 140 12.81 -10.75 -0.77
N GLY A 141 13.93 -10.17 -1.21
CA GLY A 141 14.00 -9.42 -2.47
C GLY A 141 13.18 -8.14 -2.46
N LEU A 142 12.84 -7.62 -1.27
CA LEU A 142 12.16 -6.33 -1.11
C LEU A 142 13.20 -5.20 -0.98
N PRO A 143 12.86 -3.97 -1.40
CA PRO A 143 13.75 -2.83 -1.25
C PRO A 143 13.99 -2.56 0.23
N GLU A 144 15.26 -2.39 0.59
CA GLU A 144 15.61 -1.89 1.91
C GLU A 144 15.87 -0.40 1.86
N ARG A 145 15.38 0.28 2.90
CA ARG A 145 15.85 1.61 3.18
C ARG A 145 17.18 1.49 3.90
N SER A 146 18.25 2.03 3.31
CA SER A 146 19.49 2.28 4.04
C SER A 146 19.19 3.31 5.13
N ASN A 147 19.40 2.92 6.40
CA ASN A 147 19.32 3.81 7.56
C ASN A 147 20.27 5.00 7.43
#